data_AF-A0A0C2C387-F1
#
_entry.id   AF-A0A0C2C387-F1
#
_cell.length_a   1.000
_cell.length_b   1.000
_cell.length_c   1.000
_cell.angle_alpha   90.00
_cell.angle_beta   90.00
_cell.angle_gamma   90.00
#
_symmetry.space_group_name_H-M   'P 1'
#
loop_
_entity.id
_entity.type
_entity.pdbx_description
1 polymer ?
#
loop_
_entity_poly.entity_id
_entity_poly.type
_entity_poly.pdbx_seq_one_letter_code
_entity_poly.pdbx_strand_id
1 'polypeptide(L)'
;MMEEFHDLLDLKIQLDTELNTYRMLLESEETRLNISGGQSRDNSMTSHHVSYSSGSGSGARGLKRARVEWNGDEDLDFHRLRQKLHKHVDGPVGIDEIDPNGQWVRISNSTDEEVSIAHWKLLVRAGGKEVSIPVL
;
A
#
# COMPACT_ATOMS: atom_id res chain seq x y z
N MET A 1 -0.11 23.64 -16.52
CA MET A 1 -1.27 22.71 -16.48
C MET A 1 -0.82 21.27 -16.31
N MET A 2 0.11 20.72 -17.11
CA MET A 2 0.64 19.36 -16.86
C MET A 2 1.47 19.27 -15.58
N GLU A 3 2.28 20.29 -15.27
CA GLU A 3 3.11 20.36 -14.06
C GLU A 3 2.27 20.31 -12.76
N GLU A 4 1.20 21.11 -12.69
CA GLU A 4 0.29 21.14 -11.53
C GLU A 4 -0.46 19.82 -11.30
N PHE A 5 -0.81 19.10 -12.38
CA PHE A 5 -1.37 17.74 -12.26
C PHE A 5 -0.33 16.73 -11.73
N HIS A 6 0.93 16.90 -12.12
CA HIS A 6 2.02 16.07 -11.62
C HIS A 6 2.32 16.34 -10.15
N ASP A 7 2.34 17.60 -9.73
CA ASP A 7 2.51 17.99 -8.34
C ASP A 7 1.38 17.44 -7.46
N LEU A 8 0.14 17.50 -7.97
CA LEU A 8 -1.01 16.94 -7.28
C LEU A 8 -0.93 15.42 -7.14
N LEU A 9 -0.45 14.72 -8.19
CA LEU A 9 -0.27 13.28 -8.15
C LEU A 9 0.85 12.86 -7.18
N ASP A 10 1.94 13.63 -7.12
CA ASP A 10 3.02 13.42 -6.13
C ASP A 10 2.55 13.64 -4.71
N LEU A 11 1.81 14.73 -4.48
CA LEU A 11 1.20 15.03 -3.20
C LEU A 11 0.26 13.91 -2.77
N LYS A 12 -0.54 13.37 -3.69
CA LYS A 12 -1.45 12.25 -3.43
C LYS A 12 -0.69 10.98 -3.05
N ILE A 13 0.40 10.65 -3.75
CA ILE A 13 1.27 9.52 -3.38
C ILE A 13 1.89 9.74 -1.99
N GLN A 14 2.38 10.94 -1.70
CA GLN A 14 2.95 11.26 -0.40
C GLN A 14 1.93 11.04 0.73
N LEU A 15 0.71 11.55 0.56
CA LEU A 15 -0.37 11.39 1.54
C LEU A 15 -0.76 9.91 1.73
N ASP A 16 -0.82 9.14 0.66
CA ASP A 16 -1.11 7.70 0.74
C ASP A 16 -0.02 6.94 1.52
N THR A 17 1.26 7.34 1.37
CA THR A 17 2.35 6.75 2.16
C THR A 17 2.27 7.13 3.64
N GLU A 18 1.94 8.40 3.94
CA GLU A 18 1.79 8.89 5.30
C GLU A 18 0.64 8.16 6.01
N LEU A 19 -0.50 8.00 5.33
CA LEU A 19 -1.64 7.25 5.84
C LEU A 19 -1.27 5.81 6.19
N ASN A 20 -0.49 5.14 5.33
CA ASN A 20 -0.02 3.79 5.58
C ASN A 20 0.90 3.71 6.81
N THR A 21 1.81 4.68 6.97
CA THR A 21 2.66 4.72 8.17
C THR A 21 1.84 4.87 9.45
N TYR A 22 0.77 5.67 9.43
CA TYR A 22 -0.12 5.79 10.60
C TYR A 22 -0.87 4.49 10.90
N ARG A 23 -1.31 3.74 9.88
CA ARG A 23 -1.95 2.42 10.09
C ARG A 23 -0.99 1.44 10.77
N MET A 24 0.24 1.31 10.25
CA MET A 24 1.25 0.43 10.83
C MET A 24 1.61 0.80 12.27
N LEU A 25 1.73 2.10 12.56
CA LEU A 25 2.04 2.58 13.91
C LEU A 25 0.93 2.18 14.90
N LEU A 26 -0.33 2.39 14.52
CA LEU A 26 -1.49 2.03 15.33
C LEU A 26 -1.59 0.51 15.55
N GLU A 27 -1.42 -0.30 14.51
CA GLU A 27 -1.39 -1.77 14.63
C GLU A 27 -0.28 -2.25 15.57
N SER A 28 0.90 -1.65 15.47
CA SER A 28 2.03 -1.94 16.36
C SER A 28 1.72 -1.55 17.82
N GLU A 29 1.00 -0.45 18.03
CA GLU A 29 0.59 0.04 19.33
C GLU A 29 -0.49 -0.88 19.95
N GLU A 30 -1.50 -1.28 19.17
CA GLU A 30 -2.54 -2.23 19.60
C GLU A 30 -1.94 -3.59 19.99
N THR A 31 -0.92 -4.05 19.25
CA THR A 31 -0.19 -5.29 19.55
C THR A 31 0.60 -5.18 20.85
N ARG A 32 1.32 -4.07 21.06
CA ARG A 32 2.07 -3.80 22.30
C ARG A 32 1.16 -3.70 23.53
N LEU A 33 -0.02 -3.12 23.35
CA LEU A 33 -1.02 -2.93 24.40
C LEU A 33 -1.95 -4.15 24.57
N ASN A 34 -1.80 -5.19 23.75
CA ASN A 34 -2.59 -6.42 23.78
C ASN A 34 -4.12 -6.17 23.76
N ILE A 35 -4.56 -5.13 23.06
CA ILE A 35 -5.97 -4.71 22.98
C ILE A 35 -6.81 -5.77 22.23
N SER A 36 -6.18 -6.52 21.32
CA SER A 36 -6.78 -7.67 20.62
C SER A 36 -6.71 -9.00 21.42
N GLY A 37 -6.20 -9.01 22.65
CA GLY A 37 -5.81 -10.26 23.33
C GLY A 37 -5.96 -10.28 24.85
N GLY A 38 -7.11 -9.88 25.40
CA GLY A 38 -7.60 -10.46 26.65
C GLY A 38 -7.69 -9.52 27.87
N GLN A 39 -8.94 -9.30 28.27
CA GLN A 39 -9.37 -9.32 29.67
C GLN A 39 -10.50 -10.36 29.76
N SER A 40 -10.49 -11.43 30.55
CA SER A 40 -9.47 -12.15 31.31
C SER A 40 -9.97 -13.58 31.40
N ARG A 41 -9.03 -14.53 31.48
CA ARG A 41 -9.28 -15.95 31.69
C ARG A 41 -10.09 -16.17 32.97
N ASP A 42 -11.00 -17.13 32.88
CA ASP A 42 -11.45 -18.05 33.93
C ASP A 42 -11.02 -17.70 35.38
N ASN A 43 -12.01 -17.39 36.22
CA ASN A 43 -11.85 -17.46 37.67
C ASN A 43 -12.99 -18.29 38.26
N SER A 44 -13.08 -19.56 37.88
CA SER A 44 -13.78 -20.58 38.65
C SER A 44 -12.96 -20.97 39.88
N MET A 45 -13.09 -20.24 41.00
CA MET A 45 -12.92 -20.79 42.37
C MET A 45 -13.71 -19.99 43.42
N THR A 46 -14.67 -20.70 44.03
CA THR A 46 -15.14 -20.61 45.42
C THR A 46 -16.07 -19.48 45.88
N SER A 47 -17.17 -19.93 46.48
CA SER A 47 -18.22 -19.25 47.25
C SER A 47 -17.77 -18.06 48.10
N HIS A 48 -18.68 -17.11 48.32
CA HIS A 48 -19.21 -16.65 49.63
C HIS A 48 -19.86 -15.25 49.50
N HIS A 49 -21.10 -15.11 50.02
CA HIS A 49 -21.89 -13.91 50.47
C HIS A 49 -21.16 -12.54 50.53
N VAL A 50 -21.74 -11.36 50.24
CA VAL A 50 -22.91 -10.70 50.87
C VAL A 50 -23.41 -9.53 50.00
N SER A 51 -24.70 -9.22 50.08
CA SER A 51 -25.33 -8.05 49.48
C SER A 51 -25.09 -6.77 50.30
N TYR A 52 -24.91 -5.62 49.65
CA TYR A 52 -25.49 -4.35 50.11
C TYR A 52 -25.73 -3.41 48.92
N SER A 53 -26.93 -2.84 48.87
CA SER A 53 -27.30 -1.76 47.97
C SER A 53 -26.88 -0.42 48.57
N SER A 54 -26.44 0.53 47.75
CA SER A 54 -26.66 1.96 47.97
C SER A 54 -26.20 2.81 46.78
N GLY A 55 -27.06 3.75 46.37
CA GLY A 55 -26.61 5.09 45.98
C GLY A 55 -26.25 5.37 44.51
N SER A 56 -27.26 5.79 43.74
CA SER A 56 -27.29 7.04 42.96
C SER A 56 -26.00 7.54 42.27
N GLY A 57 -26.07 7.69 40.94
CA GLY A 57 -25.59 8.92 40.31
C GLY A 57 -24.81 8.79 39.00
N SER A 58 -25.32 9.50 38.00
CA SER A 58 -24.57 10.11 36.89
C SER A 58 -24.17 9.21 35.73
N GLY A 59 -24.77 9.51 34.58
CA GLY A 59 -24.70 8.69 33.39
C GLY A 59 -23.49 8.95 32.51
N ALA A 60 -23.39 8.13 31.47
CA ALA A 60 -22.87 8.56 30.19
C ALA A 60 -23.29 7.53 29.12
N ARG A 61 -23.83 8.07 28.04
CA ARG A 61 -24.22 7.38 26.82
C ARG A 61 -23.01 6.64 26.24
N GLY A 62 -23.20 5.40 25.77
CA GLY A 62 -22.19 4.67 25.02
C GLY A 62 -22.86 3.85 23.92
N LEU A 63 -23.15 4.52 22.80
CA LEU A 63 -23.61 3.93 21.55
C LEU A 63 -22.80 2.66 21.21
N LYS A 64 -23.52 1.60 20.87
CA LYS A 64 -22.97 0.41 20.19
C LYS A 64 -22.33 0.88 18.89
N ARG A 65 -21.04 1.15 18.88
CA ARG A 65 -20.31 1.36 17.63
C ARG A 65 -20.12 -0.02 17.02
N ALA A 66 -20.85 -0.27 15.94
CA ALA A 66 -20.63 -1.44 15.09
C ALA A 66 -19.15 -1.46 14.68
N ARG A 67 -18.47 -2.57 14.91
CA ARG A 67 -17.11 -2.82 14.45
C ARG A 67 -17.16 -2.80 12.92
N VAL A 68 -16.43 -1.88 12.30
CA VAL A 68 -16.19 -1.91 10.85
C VAL A 68 -15.33 -3.14 10.60
N GLU A 69 -15.90 -4.16 9.95
CA GLU A 69 -15.15 -5.22 9.32
C GLU A 69 -14.50 -4.63 8.07
N TRP A 70 -13.22 -4.29 8.20
CA TRP A 70 -12.39 -4.00 7.05
C TRP A 70 -11.85 -5.32 6.52
N ASN A 71 -12.38 -5.78 5.40
CA ASN A 71 -11.82 -6.89 4.65
C ASN A 71 -10.46 -6.44 4.10
N GLY A 72 -9.38 -6.88 4.75
CA GLY A 72 -7.99 -6.61 4.37
C GLY A 72 -7.60 -7.35 3.09
N ASP A 73 -8.20 -6.96 1.97
CA ASP A 73 -7.81 -7.40 0.63
C ASP A 73 -7.17 -6.26 -0.19
N GLU A 74 -6.85 -5.14 0.46
CA GLU A 74 -6.19 -3.98 -0.17
C GLU A 74 -4.64 -4.01 -0.07
N ASP A 75 -4.07 -5.01 0.61
CA ASP A 75 -2.60 -5.16 0.75
C ASP A 75 -1.91 -5.52 -0.58
N LEU A 76 -2.66 -6.02 -1.56
CA LEU A 76 -2.14 -6.41 -2.86
C LEU A 76 -1.97 -5.25 -3.85
N ASP A 77 -2.62 -4.10 -3.64
CA ASP A 77 -2.51 -2.94 -4.54
C ASP A 77 -1.47 -1.90 -4.08
N PHE A 78 -0.89 -2.06 -2.88
CA PHE A 78 0.13 -1.13 -2.37
C PHE A 78 1.47 -1.23 -3.13
N HIS A 79 1.79 -2.41 -3.68
CA HIS A 79 2.98 -2.64 -4.50
C HIS A 79 2.86 -2.03 -5.92
N ARG A 80 1.62 -1.75 -6.37
CA ARG A 80 1.35 -1.05 -7.64
C ARG A 80 1.43 0.46 -7.51
N LEU A 81 1.19 1.00 -6.31
CA LEU A 81 1.13 2.44 -6.09
C LEU A 81 2.52 3.12 -6.09
N ARG A 82 3.61 2.35 -5.89
CA ARG A 82 4.96 2.88 -5.64
C ARG A 82 5.91 2.88 -6.84
N GLN A 83 5.40 2.81 -8.07
CA GLN A 83 6.18 3.11 -9.27
C GLN A 83 5.48 4.22 -10.04
N LYS A 84 5.91 5.48 -9.84
CA LYS A 84 5.55 6.60 -10.71
C LYS A 84 6.21 6.37 -12.07
N LEU A 85 5.64 5.45 -12.85
CA LEU A 85 6.16 5.03 -14.14
C LEU A 85 5.73 6.04 -15.19
N HIS A 86 6.62 6.99 -15.49
CA HIS A 86 6.40 7.92 -16.60
C HIS A 86 6.78 7.20 -17.91
N LYS A 87 5.78 6.68 -18.61
CA LYS A 87 5.96 6.07 -19.93
C LYS A 87 5.81 7.13 -21.01
N HIS A 88 6.83 7.26 -21.85
CA HIS A 88 6.75 8.03 -23.09
C HIS A 88 7.22 7.11 -24.21
N VAL A 89 6.42 7.02 -25.27
CA VAL A 89 6.73 6.23 -26.45
C VAL A 89 6.77 7.17 -27.64
N ASP A 90 7.93 7.24 -28.29
CA ASP A 90 8.11 7.98 -29.52
C ASP A 90 8.36 6.97 -30.64
N GLY A 91 7.34 6.76 -31.48
CA GLY A 91 7.37 5.77 -32.56
C GLY A 91 6.59 4.47 -32.25
N PRO A 92 6.78 3.42 -33.08
CA PRO A 92 5.91 2.25 -33.12
C PRO A 92 6.16 1.25 -31.98
N VAL A 93 7.36 1.22 -31.40
CA VAL A 93 7.75 0.26 -30.36
C VAL A 93 8.03 0.99 -29.05
N GLY A 94 7.35 0.56 -27.98
CA GLY A 94 7.46 1.15 -26.65
C GLY A 94 7.72 0.15 -25.53
N ILE A 95 8.03 0.65 -24.33
CA ILE A 95 8.16 -0.18 -23.11
C ILE A 95 6.77 -0.41 -22.53
N ASP A 96 6.34 -1.66 -22.52
CA ASP A 96 5.03 -2.10 -22.03
C ASP A 96 5.05 -2.43 -20.53
N GLU A 97 6.06 -3.17 -20.08
CA GLU A 97 6.13 -3.62 -18.69
C GLU A 97 7.58 -3.72 -18.22
N ILE A 98 7.80 -3.40 -16.95
CA ILE A 98 9.08 -3.56 -16.28
C ILE A 98 8.85 -4.51 -15.12
N ASP A 99 9.65 -5.57 -15.05
CA ASP A 99 9.61 -6.49 -13.92
C ASP A 99 9.87 -5.74 -12.60
N PRO A 100 9.05 -5.95 -11.56
CA PRO A 100 9.28 -5.32 -10.26
C PRO A 100 10.65 -5.64 -9.64
N ASN A 101 11.22 -6.80 -9.95
CA ASN A 101 12.55 -7.20 -9.50
C ASN A 101 13.67 -6.74 -10.47
N GLY A 102 13.32 -6.04 -11.56
CA GLY A 102 14.26 -5.51 -12.55
C GLY A 102 14.94 -6.58 -13.42
N GLN A 103 14.38 -7.79 -13.49
CA GLN A 103 15.01 -8.90 -14.22
C GLN A 103 14.77 -8.82 -15.74
N TRP A 104 13.64 -8.25 -16.15
CA TRP A 104 13.26 -8.15 -17.54
C TRP A 104 12.43 -6.89 -17.81
N VAL A 105 12.34 -6.55 -19.09
CA VAL A 105 11.49 -5.50 -19.62
C VAL A 105 10.78 -6.07 -20.84
N ARG A 106 9.49 -5.75 -20.99
CA ARG A 106 8.71 -6.10 -22.18
C ARG A 106 8.60 -4.87 -23.07
N ILE A 107 8.93 -5.04 -24.34
CA ILE A 107 8.69 -4.05 -25.39
C ILE A 107 7.58 -4.56 -26.31
N SER A 108 6.74 -3.66 -26.83
CA SER A 108 5.65 -4.00 -27.73
C SER A 108 5.62 -3.06 -28.94
N ASN A 109 5.39 -3.63 -30.11
CA ASN A 109 5.02 -2.87 -31.31
C ASN A 109 3.51 -2.60 -31.25
N SER A 110 3.11 -1.33 -31.30
CA SER A 110 1.71 -0.89 -31.29
C SER A 110 1.13 -0.69 -32.69
N THR A 111 1.91 -1.01 -33.74
CA THR A 111 1.50 -0.89 -35.15
C THR A 111 1.35 -2.27 -35.78
N ASP A 112 0.59 -2.33 -36.87
CA ASP A 112 0.40 -3.55 -37.67
C ASP A 112 1.54 -3.79 -38.68
N GLU A 113 2.48 -2.85 -38.77
CA GLU A 113 3.63 -2.94 -39.67
C GLU A 113 4.81 -3.64 -38.98
N GLU A 114 5.59 -4.39 -39.76
CA GLU A 114 6.82 -4.99 -39.26
C GLU A 114 7.87 -3.91 -38.98
N VAL A 115 8.46 -3.94 -37.78
CA VAL A 115 9.53 -3.01 -37.37
C VAL A 115 10.80 -3.81 -37.07
N SER A 116 11.88 -3.49 -37.79
CA SER A 116 13.19 -4.10 -37.56
C SER A 116 13.87 -3.46 -36.33
N ILE A 117 14.33 -4.31 -35.41
CA ILE A 117 14.98 -3.91 -34.16
C ILE A 117 16.47 -4.28 -34.08
N ALA A 118 17.06 -4.83 -35.15
CA ALA A 118 18.42 -5.40 -35.16
C ALA A 118 19.57 -4.44 -34.79
N HIS A 119 19.29 -3.14 -34.73
CA HIS A 119 20.27 -2.10 -34.35
C HIS A 119 19.84 -1.28 -33.14
N TRP A 120 18.78 -1.72 -32.46
CA TRP A 120 18.26 -1.03 -31.30
C TRP A 120 19.12 -1.34 -30.09
N LYS A 121 19.15 -0.39 -29.16
CA LYS A 121 19.85 -0.53 -27.89
C LYS A 121 18.91 -0.13 -26.77
N LEU A 122 18.76 -1.00 -25.78
CA LEU A 122 18.10 -0.66 -24.53
C LEU A 122 19.09 0.12 -23.66
N LEU A 123 18.63 1.25 -23.14
CA LEU A 123 19.40 2.14 -22.29
C LEU A 123 18.84 2.09 -20.87
N VAL A 124 19.57 1.47 -19.95
CA VAL A 124 19.15 1.33 -18.55
C VAL A 124 19.92 2.34 -17.71
N ARG A 125 19.19 3.25 -17.05
CA ARG A 125 19.75 4.24 -16.14
C ARG A 125 19.27 4.00 -14.72
N ALA A 126 20.20 3.72 -13.81
CA ALA A 126 19.88 3.48 -12.40
C ALA A 126 21.02 3.99 -11.51
N GLY A 127 20.68 4.77 -10.47
CA GLY A 127 21.66 5.23 -9.47
C GLY A 127 22.87 5.98 -10.06
N GLY A 128 22.66 6.77 -11.13
CA GLY A 128 23.72 7.50 -11.83
C GLY A 128 24.61 6.64 -12.74
N LYS A 129 24.31 5.35 -12.89
CA LYS A 129 24.98 4.45 -13.85
C LYS A 129 24.10 4.24 -15.07
N GLU A 130 24.74 4.04 -16.21
CA GLU A 130 24.10 3.81 -17.50
C GLU A 130 24.68 2.57 -18.17
N VAL A 131 23.80 1.69 -18.66
CA VAL A 131 24.16 0.45 -19.35
C VAL A 131 23.40 0.39 -20.67
N SER A 132 24.11 0.06 -21.75
CA SER A 132 23.53 -0.12 -23.09
C SER A 132 23.55 -1.60 -23.48
N ILE A 133 22.39 -2.14 -23.84
CA ILE A 133 22.20 -3.55 -24.18
C ILE A 133 21.70 -3.63 -25.62
N PRO A 134 22.41 -4.31 -26.55
CA PRO A 134 21.94 -4.48 -27.92
C PRO A 134 20.71 -5.39 -27.97
N VAL A 135 19.76 -5.06 -28.83
CA VAL A 135 18.63 -5.91 -29.19
C VAL A 135 19.06 -6.75 -30.41
N LEU A 136 18.84 -8.06 -30.34
CA LEU A 136 19.29 -9.04 -31.35
C LEU A 136 18.57 -8.90 -32.68
#